data_AF-T1BBA1-F1
#
_entry.id   AF-T1BBA1-F1
#
_cell.length_a   1.000
_cell.length_b   1.000
_cell.length_c   1.000
_cell.angle_alpha   90.00
_cell.angle_beta   90.00
_cell.angle_gamma   90.00
#
_symmetry.space_group_name_H-M   'P 1'
#
loop_
_entity.id
_entity.type
_entity.pdbx_description
1 polymer ?
#
loop_
_entity_poly.entity_id
_entity_poly.type
_entity_poly.pdbx_seq_one_letter_code
_entity_poly.pdbx_strand_id
1 'polypeptide(L)'
;MLAVNGEIYNHRELRRGFPDYAFATDSDCEVILPLWRAQGAAFLNVLNGMFAFVLWDRARGDWLIARDPMGIVPLYTGRDEHGRLYVASEMKALIGVCVEIEVFPPGHFLTRGMQAPAPYYAPEWRDYEAVRDG
;
A
#
# COMPACT_ATOMS: atom_id res chain seq x y z
N MET A 1 -0.07 1.72 -13.82
CA MET A 1 1.34 1.49 -13.44
C MET A 1 1.34 1.03 -12.00
N LEU A 2 2.16 0.04 -11.68
CA LEU A 2 2.32 -0.48 -10.32
C LEU A 2 3.82 -0.61 -10.05
N ALA A 3 4.27 -0.08 -8.93
CA ALA A 3 5.63 -0.25 -8.42
C ALA A 3 5.51 -0.84 -7.01
N VAL A 4 6.17 -1.98 -6.77
CA VAL A 4 6.09 -2.70 -5.50
C VAL A 4 7.51 -3.06 -5.05
N ASN A 5 7.73 -2.94 -3.75
CA ASN A 5 8.80 -3.60 -3.04
C ASN A 5 8.15 -4.56 -2.04
N GLY A 6 8.33 -5.87 -2.22
CA GLY A 6 7.71 -6.86 -1.35
C GLY A 6 7.33 -8.15 -2.06
N GLU A 7 6.63 -8.99 -1.31
CA GLU A 7 6.12 -10.28 -1.75
C GLU A 7 4.67 -10.49 -1.25
N ILE A 8 3.78 -10.92 -2.14
CA ILE A 8 2.40 -11.29 -1.85
C ILE A 8 2.27 -12.82 -1.82
N TYR A 9 2.28 -13.39 -0.62
CA TYR A 9 2.30 -14.85 -0.42
C TYR A 9 1.03 -15.54 -0.90
N ASN A 10 -0.13 -14.91 -0.73
CA ASN A 10 -1.41 -15.47 -1.16
C ASN A 10 -1.79 -15.11 -2.62
N HIS A 11 -0.86 -14.62 -3.45
CA HIS A 11 -1.15 -14.22 -4.83
C HIS A 11 -1.82 -15.33 -5.65
N ARG A 12 -1.41 -16.61 -5.47
CA ARG A 12 -1.98 -17.74 -6.23
C ARG A 12 -3.47 -17.95 -5.94
N GLU A 13 -3.87 -17.76 -4.69
CA GLU A 13 -5.26 -17.83 -4.28
C GLU A 13 -6.05 -16.65 -4.85
N LEU A 14 -5.51 -15.43 -4.71
CA LEU A 14 -6.11 -14.21 -5.21
C LEU A 14 -6.30 -14.24 -6.75
N ARG A 15 -5.33 -14.78 -7.49
CA ARG A 15 -5.42 -14.95 -8.96
C ARG A 15 -6.62 -15.80 -9.38
N ARG A 16 -6.99 -16.82 -8.61
CA ARG A 16 -8.16 -17.67 -8.93
C ARG A 16 -9.48 -16.90 -8.88
N GLY A 17 -9.54 -15.80 -8.14
CA GLY A 17 -10.70 -14.91 -8.11
C GLY A 17 -10.90 -14.06 -9.36
N PHE A 18 -9.93 -14.05 -10.29
CA PHE A 18 -9.96 -13.24 -11.50
C PHE A 18 -9.64 -14.06 -12.77
N PRO A 19 -10.46 -15.07 -13.11
CA PRO A 19 -10.21 -15.92 -14.28
C PRO A 19 -10.24 -15.14 -15.60
N ASP A 20 -11.02 -14.06 -15.67
CA ASP A 20 -11.15 -13.22 -16.87
C ASP A 20 -10.08 -12.11 -16.96
N TYR A 21 -9.21 -11.99 -15.95
CA TYR A 21 -8.12 -11.03 -15.98
C TYR A 21 -6.91 -11.64 -16.70
N ALA A 22 -6.55 -11.06 -17.84
CA ALA A 22 -5.35 -11.44 -18.58
C ALA A 22 -4.10 -10.93 -17.86
N PHE A 23 -3.57 -11.74 -16.94
CA PHE A 23 -2.28 -11.48 -16.29
C PHE A 23 -1.16 -11.44 -17.35
N ALA A 24 -0.40 -10.35 -17.35
CA ALA A 24 0.71 -10.15 -18.28
C ALA A 24 2.00 -10.83 -17.80
N THR A 25 2.11 -11.10 -16.50
CA THR A 25 3.30 -11.66 -15.86
C THR A 25 2.94 -12.71 -14.81
N ASP A 26 3.94 -13.50 -14.40
CA ASP A 26 3.86 -14.38 -13.24
C ASP A 26 4.25 -13.67 -11.93
N SER A 27 4.36 -12.33 -11.93
CA SER A 27 4.65 -11.57 -10.72
C SER A 27 3.52 -11.75 -9.70
N ASP A 28 3.91 -12.13 -8.50
CA ASP A 28 3.05 -12.18 -7.32
C ASP A 28 2.32 -10.85 -7.06
N CYS A 29 2.97 -9.72 -7.34
CA CYS A 29 2.45 -8.38 -7.14
C CYS A 29 1.38 -7.94 -8.15
N GLU A 30 1.27 -8.60 -9.31
CA GLU A 30 0.32 -8.19 -10.36
C GLU A 30 -1.14 -8.31 -9.91
N VAL A 31 -1.43 -9.17 -8.93
CA VAL A 31 -2.78 -9.36 -8.34
C VAL A 31 -3.38 -8.08 -7.77
N ILE A 32 -2.54 -7.11 -7.40
CA ILE A 32 -2.98 -5.80 -6.90
C ILE A 32 -3.80 -5.05 -7.95
N LEU A 33 -3.49 -5.21 -9.25
CA LEU A 33 -4.20 -4.50 -10.33
C LEU A 33 -5.68 -4.89 -10.45
N PRO A 34 -6.05 -6.18 -10.60
CA PRO A 34 -7.46 -6.57 -10.63
C PRO A 34 -8.16 -6.32 -9.28
N LEU A 35 -7.47 -6.51 -8.15
CA LEU A 35 -8.03 -6.24 -6.82
C LEU A 35 -8.41 -4.77 -6.64
N TRP A 36 -7.54 -3.83 -7.01
CA TRP A 36 -7.82 -2.40 -6.96
C TRP A 36 -9.03 -2.02 -7.83
N ARG A 37 -9.11 -2.59 -9.03
CA ARG A 37 -10.23 -2.34 -9.95
C ARG A 37 -11.55 -2.85 -9.38
N ALA A 38 -11.54 -4.03 -8.76
CA ALA A 38 -12.74 -4.65 -8.22
C ALA A 38 -13.19 -4.08 -6.87
N GLN A 39 -12.26 -3.73 -5.97
CA GLN A 39 -12.56 -3.46 -4.56
C GLN A 39 -12.07 -2.10 -4.05
N GLY A 40 -11.36 -1.30 -4.87
CA GLY A 40 -10.75 -0.06 -4.39
C GLY A 40 -9.72 -0.34 -3.29
N ALA A 41 -9.65 0.47 -2.23
CA ALA A 41 -8.68 0.26 -1.15
C ALA A 41 -9.02 -0.92 -0.21
N ALA A 42 -10.22 -1.50 -0.30
CA ALA A 42 -10.66 -2.54 0.62
C ALA A 42 -9.86 -3.85 0.51
N PHE A 43 -9.24 -4.13 -0.64
CA PHE A 43 -8.47 -5.37 -0.83
C PHE A 43 -7.22 -5.44 0.05
N LEU A 44 -6.76 -4.32 0.62
CA LEU A 44 -5.54 -4.30 1.43
C LEU A 44 -5.62 -5.26 2.64
N ASN A 45 -6.82 -5.52 3.15
CA ASN A 45 -7.06 -6.47 4.23
C ASN A 45 -6.99 -7.94 3.82
N VAL A 46 -7.09 -8.25 2.51
CA VAL A 46 -6.97 -9.63 2.02
C VAL A 46 -5.57 -9.95 1.52
N LEU A 47 -4.66 -8.97 1.45
CA LEU A 47 -3.27 -9.22 1.10
C LEU A 47 -2.54 -9.87 2.26
N ASN A 48 -1.94 -11.03 2.00
CA ASN A 48 -1.00 -11.66 2.92
C ASN A 48 0.40 -11.54 2.32
N GLY A 49 1.26 -10.78 2.99
CA GLY A 49 2.59 -10.48 2.48
C GLY A 49 3.27 -9.33 3.21
N MET A 50 4.49 -9.06 2.80
CA MET A 50 5.24 -7.86 3.15
C MET A 50 5.31 -7.00 1.90
N PHE A 51 4.96 -5.72 1.99
CA PHE A 51 4.84 -4.86 0.81
C PHE A 51 4.89 -3.39 1.15
N ALA A 52 5.46 -2.64 0.22
CA ALA A 52 5.27 -1.22 0.06
C ALA A 52 5.06 -0.94 -1.42
N PHE A 53 3.95 -0.31 -1.80
CA PHE A 53 3.67 -0.08 -3.21
C PHE A 53 3.05 1.28 -3.51
N VAL A 54 3.18 1.67 -4.77
CA VAL A 54 2.46 2.78 -5.39
C VAL A 54 1.79 2.28 -6.67
N LEU A 55 0.49 2.51 -6.75
CA LEU A 55 -0.35 2.23 -7.90
C LEU A 55 -0.83 3.56 -8.50
N TRP A 56 -0.67 3.71 -9.81
CA TRP A 56 -1.27 4.78 -10.60
C TRP A 56 -2.23 4.16 -11.63
N ASP A 57 -3.52 4.46 -11.47
CA ASP A 57 -4.57 4.06 -12.39
C ASP A 57 -4.93 5.23 -13.32
N ARG A 58 -4.33 5.22 -14.51
CA ARG A 58 -4.57 6.24 -15.53
C ARG A 58 -6.02 6.27 -16.01
N ALA A 59 -6.72 5.13 -16.03
CA ALA A 59 -8.09 5.07 -16.52
C ALA A 59 -9.05 5.75 -15.55
N ARG A 60 -8.79 5.64 -14.25
CA ARG A 60 -9.57 6.29 -13.17
C ARG A 60 -9.04 7.67 -12.78
N GLY A 61 -7.83 8.02 -13.23
CA GLY A 61 -7.13 9.23 -12.79
C GLY A 61 -6.74 9.18 -11.31
N ASP A 62 -6.61 7.98 -10.76
CA ASP A 62 -6.51 7.71 -9.33
C ASP A 62 -5.19 7.02 -8.96
N TRP A 63 -4.84 7.05 -7.68
CA TRP A 63 -3.62 6.46 -7.16
C TRP A 63 -3.79 5.89 -5.77
N LEU A 64 -2.98 4.90 -5.44
CA LEU A 64 -2.96 4.26 -4.13
C LEU A 64 -1.52 4.05 -3.68
N ILE A 65 -1.21 4.44 -2.46
CA ILE A 65 0.02 4.11 -1.74
C ILE A 65 -0.40 3.25 -0.56
N ALA A 66 0.28 2.14 -0.34
CA ALA A 66 0.03 1.32 0.84
C ALA A 66 1.32 0.65 1.34
N ARG A 67 1.33 0.38 2.65
CA ARG A 67 2.43 -0.30 3.35
C ARG A 67 1.86 -1.41 4.22
N ASP A 68 2.57 -2.53 4.27
CA ASP A 68 2.17 -3.74 4.96
C ASP A 68 1.84 -3.52 6.44
N PRO A 69 1.01 -4.40 7.03
CA PRO A 69 0.52 -4.27 8.40
C PRO A 69 1.58 -4.00 9.46
N MET A 70 2.74 -4.66 9.34
CA MET A 70 3.81 -4.63 10.32
C MET A 70 4.88 -3.60 9.98
N GLY A 71 4.85 -3.02 8.78
CA GLY A 71 5.82 -2.07 8.28
C GLY A 71 7.17 -2.72 8.00
N ILE A 72 7.18 -3.99 7.60
CA ILE A 72 8.40 -4.76 7.30
C ILE A 72 9.19 -4.09 6.18
N VAL A 73 8.50 -3.69 5.10
CA VAL A 73 9.15 -2.98 3.99
C VAL A 73 9.17 -1.48 4.30
N PRO A 74 10.32 -0.79 4.16
CA PRO A 74 10.40 0.64 4.41
C PRO A 74 9.68 1.44 3.31
N LEU A 75 8.97 2.49 3.72
CA LEU A 75 8.29 3.43 2.84
C LEU A 75 8.25 4.80 3.49
N TYR A 76 8.58 5.82 2.72
CA TYR A 76 8.60 7.22 3.13
C TYR A 76 7.79 8.04 2.14
N THR A 77 7.12 9.06 2.65
CA THR A 77 6.43 10.07 1.85
C THR A 77 7.01 11.43 2.16
N GLY A 78 6.97 12.33 1.18
CA GLY A 78 7.37 13.72 1.40
C GLY A 78 6.58 14.67 0.51
N ARG A 79 6.61 15.94 0.87
CA ARG A 79 6.06 17.03 0.06
C ARG A 79 7.14 18.06 -0.23
N ASP A 80 7.15 18.57 -1.45
CA ASP A 80 7.98 19.72 -1.82
C ASP A 80 7.27 21.05 -1.54
N GLU A 81 7.95 22.16 -1.83
CA GLU A 81 7.45 23.53 -1.63
C GLU A 81 6.15 23.82 -2.41
N HIS A 82 5.83 23.02 -3.43
CA HIS A 82 4.62 23.14 -4.23
C HIS A 82 3.52 22.16 -3.80
N GLY A 83 3.73 21.41 -2.72
CA GLY A 83 2.80 20.42 -2.22
C GLY A 83 2.72 19.15 -3.07
N ARG A 84 3.68 18.90 -3.98
CA ARG A 84 3.72 17.66 -4.76
C ARG A 84 4.13 16.51 -3.85
N LEU A 85 3.38 15.41 -3.93
CA LEU A 85 3.63 14.21 -3.12
C LEU A 85 4.71 13.34 -3.77
N TYR A 86 5.72 12.97 -2.98
CA TYR A 86 6.78 12.03 -3.34
C TYR A 86 6.70 10.81 -2.46
N VAL A 87 7.14 9.68 -3.02
CA VAL A 87 7.17 8.38 -2.35
C VAL A 87 8.51 7.72 -2.64
N ALA A 88 9.15 7.17 -1.62
CA ALA A 88 10.39 6.42 -1.77
C ALA A 88 10.54 5.33 -0.72
N SER A 89 11.26 4.25 -1.09
CA SER A 89 11.60 3.15 -0.17
C SER A 89 12.67 3.58 0.85
N GLU A 90 13.43 4.63 0.56
CA GLU A 90 14.50 5.14 1.41
C GLU A 90 14.40 6.67 1.55
N MET A 91 14.50 7.17 2.79
CA MET A 91 14.45 8.60 3.11
C MET A 91 15.44 9.44 2.29
N LYS A 92 16.64 8.90 2.04
CA LYS A 92 17.72 9.61 1.32
C LYS A 92 17.33 10.09 -0.08
N ALA A 93 16.37 9.43 -0.72
CA ALA A 93 15.87 9.82 -2.04
C ALA A 93 14.98 11.08 -2.00
N LEU A 94 14.49 11.46 -0.81
CA LEU A 94 13.61 12.61 -0.61
C LEU A 94 14.37 13.83 -0.06
N ILE A 95 15.54 13.61 0.54
CA ILE A 95 16.39 14.68 1.11
C ILE A 95 16.83 15.63 -0.02
N GLY A 96 16.63 16.92 0.19
CA GLY A 96 16.96 17.97 -0.78
C GLY A 96 15.92 18.17 -1.89
N VAL A 97 14.87 17.34 -1.93
CA VAL A 97 13.71 17.48 -2.84
C VAL A 97 12.47 17.89 -2.07
N CYS A 98 12.23 17.25 -0.92
CA CYS A 98 11.08 17.51 -0.06
C CYS A 98 11.45 18.45 1.09
N VAL A 99 10.52 19.32 1.47
CA VAL A 99 10.61 20.17 2.66
C VAL A 99 10.12 19.46 3.92
N GLU A 100 9.21 18.51 3.73
CA GLU A 100 8.68 17.65 4.79
C GLU A 100 8.82 16.20 4.34
N ILE A 101 9.36 15.36 5.23
CA ILE A 101 9.52 13.92 4.99
C ILE A 101 9.01 13.17 6.20
N GLU A 102 8.18 12.17 5.95
CA GLU A 102 7.54 11.35 6.97
C GLU A 102 7.74 9.87 6.67
N VAL A 103 7.84 9.07 7.73
CA VAL A 103 7.74 7.62 7.60
C VAL A 103 6.30 7.28 7.28
N PHE A 104 6.05 6.57 6.20
CA PHE A 104 4.69 6.15 5.86
C PHE A 104 4.24 5.07 6.88
N PRO A 105 3.10 5.26 7.58
CA PRO A 105 2.77 4.42 8.71
C PRO A 105 2.48 2.95 8.33
N PRO A 106 2.85 1.97 9.17
CA PRO A 106 2.51 0.56 8.96
C PRO A 106 1.00 0.31 8.90
N GLY A 107 0.54 -0.55 7.99
CA GLY A 107 -0.87 -0.93 7.87
C GLY A 107 -1.79 0.22 7.45
N HIS A 108 -1.23 1.21 6.77
CA HIS A 108 -1.98 2.37 6.27
C HIS A 108 -1.97 2.42 4.75
N PHE A 109 -2.89 3.21 4.22
CA PHE A 109 -2.93 3.58 2.83
C PHE A 109 -3.24 5.07 2.66
N LEU A 110 -2.91 5.59 1.49
CA LEU A 110 -3.23 6.94 1.07
C LEU A 110 -3.68 6.89 -0.39
N THR A 111 -4.79 7.54 -0.72
CA THR A 111 -5.32 7.66 -2.08
C THR A 111 -5.78 9.09 -2.35
N ARG A 112 -6.18 9.39 -3.59
CA ARG A 112 -6.57 10.73 -4.01
C ARG A 112 -7.71 11.27 -3.13
N GLY A 113 -7.59 12.53 -2.72
CA GLY A 113 -8.59 13.23 -1.91
C GLY A 113 -8.43 13.05 -0.40
N MET A 114 -7.55 12.15 0.04
CA MET A 114 -7.18 12.04 1.45
C MET A 114 -6.14 13.09 1.85
N GLN A 115 -6.29 13.64 3.05
CA GLN A 115 -5.35 14.64 3.60
C GLN A 115 -4.16 13.97 4.30
N ALA A 116 -4.40 12.80 4.92
CA ALA A 116 -3.42 12.00 5.64
C ALA A 116 -3.69 10.50 5.42
N PRO A 117 -2.68 9.62 5.60
CA PRO A 117 -2.87 8.18 5.51
C PRO A 117 -3.92 7.67 6.51
N ALA A 118 -4.70 6.67 6.12
CA ALA A 118 -5.67 6.01 6.98
C ALA A 118 -5.29 4.55 7.21
N PRO A 119 -5.55 3.99 8.41
CA PRO A 119 -5.33 2.57 8.65
C PRO A 119 -6.31 1.76 7.80
N TYR A 120 -5.82 0.69 7.17
CA TYR A 120 -6.69 -0.37 6.67
C TYR A 120 -6.67 -1.59 7.58
N TYR A 121 -5.58 -1.76 8.34
CA TYR A 121 -5.35 -2.90 9.22
C TYR A 121 -5.48 -2.50 10.69
N ALA A 122 -6.52 -3.00 11.34
CA ALA A 122 -6.78 -2.85 12.77
C ALA A 122 -7.10 -4.22 13.38
N PRO A 123 -6.10 -4.98 13.84
CA PRO A 123 -6.36 -6.25 14.50
C PRO A 123 -6.87 -6.00 15.92
N GLU A 124 -7.79 -6.82 16.39
CA GLU A 124 -8.46 -6.67 17.71
C GLU A 124 -7.47 -6.66 18.89
N TRP A 125 -6.30 -7.30 18.76
CA TRP A 125 -5.26 -7.33 19.81
C TRP A 125 -4.44 -6.05 19.93
N ARG A 126 -4.62 -5.06 19.04
CA ARG A 126 -3.88 -3.78 19.07
C ARG A 126 -4.36 -2.86 20.20
N ASP A 127 -5.55 -3.10 20.73
CA ASP A 127 -6.06 -2.47 21.93
C ASP A 127 -5.53 -3.21 23.16
N TYR A 128 -4.57 -2.60 23.87
CA TYR A 128 -3.94 -3.12 25.08
C TYR A 128 -4.91 -3.45 26.23
N GLU A 129 -6.21 -3.13 26.11
CA GLU A 129 -7.22 -3.47 27.12
C GLU A 129 -7.68 -4.94 27.06
N ALA A 130 -7.40 -5.69 25.98
CA ALA A 130 -7.87 -7.07 25.82
C ALA A 130 -6.96 -8.16 26.43
N VAL A 131 -5.86 -7.79 27.12
CA VAL A 131 -4.88 -8.76 27.67
C VAL A 131 -4.84 -8.75 29.21
N ARG A 132 -5.88 -8.21 29.88
CA ARG A 132 -5.92 -8.21 31.36
C ARG A 132 -6.62 -9.40 32.02
N ASP A 133 -7.28 -10.28 31.26
CA ASP A 133 -7.94 -11.46 31.83
C ASP A 133 -7.57 -12.74 31.09
N GLY A 134 -6.44 -13.34 31.49
CA GLY A 134 -6.01 -14.69 31.13
C GLY A 134 -5.36 -15.37 32.32
#